data_AF-A0A0X8VBM7-F1
#
_entry.id   AF-A0A0X8VBM7-F1
#
_cell.length_a   1.000
_cell.length_b   1.000
_cell.length_c   1.000
_cell.angle_alpha   90.00
_cell.angle_beta   90.00
_cell.angle_gamma   90.00
#
_symmetry.space_group_name_H-M   'P 1'
#
loop_
_entity.id
_entity.type
_entity.pdbx_description
1 polymer ?
#
loop_
_entity_poly.entity_id
_entity_poly.type
_entity_poly.pdbx_seq_one_letter_code
_entity_poly.pdbx_strand_id
1 'polypeptide(L)'
;MEIAPKKISDIFNIQEVGDRNYWFVRTSSGKFYQDFVLHDYIAIGWDFISISDFNSTKINTVKAMIKQNLALDPDNENVTDTKKKKGEITGIYNKIKRFIKEFTLNDVVVIPDVNSENYSIGIITSDVFEDSSYIKKYLDNDPDTEMNLCPYAKRRSVKWLKTISKRNADIYLLKALGSQHAVSDVKEYAPYINRNLYDIYSSEGKLHAIIRAGTDEKSISFSELKQLVDLIENELKRADANCNLDDLTMKLNIHSAGIIELIAGAGGLSLVLGTAMFSLNHLINGGKTSMDFKLDENGLPHFSVSSESPGLRGRELEKIKLEYEHQEKILKLSSSLNLQIPQVQLTDEIENPVKEDIE
;
A
#
# COMPACT_ATOMS: atom_id res chain seq x y z
N MET A 1 39.70 -8.76 12.85
CA MET A 1 38.84 -8.47 11.68
C MET A 1 37.43 -8.44 12.22
N GLU A 2 36.85 -7.26 12.42
CA GLU A 2 35.49 -7.16 12.94
C GLU A 2 34.50 -7.72 11.91
N ILE A 3 33.72 -8.71 12.33
CA ILE A 3 32.55 -9.15 11.58
C ILE A 3 31.46 -8.15 11.92
N ALA A 4 31.08 -7.30 10.96
CA ALA A 4 29.96 -6.38 11.16
C ALA A 4 28.71 -7.20 11.56
N PRO A 5 28.00 -6.83 12.64
CA PRO A 5 26.84 -7.59 13.09
C PRO A 5 25.79 -7.63 11.98
N LYS A 6 25.28 -8.82 11.66
CA LYS A 6 24.18 -9.00 10.70
C LYS A 6 23.02 -8.11 11.13
N LYS A 7 22.43 -7.34 10.20
CA LYS A 7 21.28 -6.51 10.56
C LYS A 7 20.11 -7.42 10.92
N ILE A 8 19.26 -6.96 11.83
CA ILE A 8 18.01 -7.64 12.21
C ILE A 8 17.06 -7.76 11.00
N SER A 9 17.17 -6.88 9.99
CA SER A 9 16.51 -7.04 8.69
C SER A 9 16.82 -8.37 8.01
N ASP A 10 18.10 -8.76 8.03
CA ASP A 10 18.63 -9.88 7.27
C ASP A 10 18.34 -11.22 7.96
N ILE A 11 18.12 -11.19 9.28
CA ILE A 11 17.80 -12.35 10.12
C ILE A 11 16.35 -12.80 9.92
N PHE A 12 15.42 -11.85 9.81
CA PHE A 12 13.98 -12.13 9.71
C PHE A 12 13.37 -11.83 8.32
N ASN A 13 14.19 -11.46 7.34
CA ASN A 13 13.77 -10.97 6.02
C ASN A 13 12.77 -9.80 6.11
N ILE A 14 13.02 -8.86 7.04
CA ILE A 14 12.20 -7.66 7.25
C ILE A 14 12.57 -6.62 6.18
N GLN A 15 11.56 -5.98 5.58
CA GLN A 15 11.77 -4.92 4.62
C GLN A 15 12.59 -3.76 5.23
N GLU A 16 13.80 -3.55 4.74
CA GLU A 16 14.51 -2.28 4.96
C GLU A 16 13.91 -1.21 4.05
N VAL A 17 13.37 -0.16 4.66
CA VAL A 17 12.88 1.04 3.98
C VAL A 17 14.00 2.06 4.04
N GLY A 18 14.85 2.04 3.02
CA GLY A 18 15.88 3.06 2.81
C GLY A 18 15.29 4.42 2.43
N ASP A 19 16.17 5.41 2.25
CA ASP A 19 15.75 6.72 1.74
C ASP A 19 15.20 6.58 0.30
N ARG A 20 13.93 6.92 0.14
CA ARG A 20 13.17 6.88 -1.12
C ARG A 20 12.09 7.95 -1.10
N ASN A 21 11.59 8.35 -2.26
CA ASN A 21 10.52 9.33 -2.35
C ASN A 21 9.15 8.64 -2.34
N TYR A 22 8.12 9.41 -1.99
CA TYR A 22 6.73 8.95 -1.93
C TYR A 22 5.90 9.92 -2.75
N TRP A 23 5.21 9.41 -3.75
CA TRP A 23 4.49 10.21 -4.74
C TRP A 23 3.01 9.89 -4.71
N PHE A 24 2.17 10.91 -4.77
CA PHE A 24 0.75 10.77 -5.09
C PHE A 24 0.50 11.19 -6.53
N VAL A 25 -0.05 10.29 -7.34
CA VAL A 25 -0.29 10.51 -8.77
C VAL A 25 -1.77 10.33 -9.07
N ARG A 26 -2.40 11.29 -9.75
CA ARG A 26 -3.82 11.21 -10.10
C ARG A 26 -4.09 10.45 -11.38
N THR A 27 -5.17 9.67 -11.32
CA THR A 27 -5.79 8.84 -12.35
C THR A 27 -6.86 9.59 -13.14
N SER A 28 -6.83 10.93 -13.17
CA SER A 28 -7.90 11.79 -13.73
C SER A 28 -9.29 11.47 -13.14
N SER A 29 -9.45 11.74 -11.84
CA SER A 29 -10.68 11.47 -11.07
C SER A 29 -11.09 9.99 -11.03
N GLY A 30 -10.11 9.08 -11.09
CA GLY A 30 -10.33 7.63 -11.14
C GLY A 30 -10.42 7.05 -12.56
N LYS A 31 -10.63 7.87 -13.61
CA LYS A 31 -10.84 7.41 -14.99
C LYS A 31 -9.78 6.40 -15.48
N PHE A 32 -8.51 6.63 -15.16
CA PHE A 32 -7.39 5.79 -15.59
C PHE A 32 -6.90 4.82 -14.50
N TYR A 33 -7.60 4.68 -13.37
CA TYR A 33 -7.17 3.85 -12.24
C TYR A 33 -7.08 2.37 -12.61
N GLN A 34 -8.14 1.82 -13.22
CA GLN A 34 -8.19 0.41 -13.63
C GLN A 34 -7.07 0.05 -14.61
N ASP A 35 -6.83 0.90 -15.61
CA ASP A 35 -5.78 0.72 -16.62
C ASP A 35 -4.36 0.76 -16.00
N PHE A 36 -4.11 1.69 -15.06
CA PHE A 36 -2.85 1.77 -14.32
C PHE A 36 -2.61 0.54 -13.43
N VAL A 37 -3.65 0.02 -12.77
CA VAL A 37 -3.57 -1.14 -11.87
C VAL A 37 -3.39 -2.45 -12.66
N LEU A 38 -4.17 -2.68 -13.71
CA LEU A 38 -4.13 -3.93 -14.47
C LEU A 38 -2.88 -4.09 -15.35
N HIS A 39 -2.23 -2.99 -15.72
CA HIS A 39 -1.10 -2.99 -16.64
C HIS A 39 0.21 -2.49 -16.00
N ASP A 40 0.32 -2.55 -14.67
CA ASP A 40 1.55 -2.30 -13.88
C ASP A 40 2.26 -0.98 -14.27
N TYR A 41 1.51 0.14 -14.40
CA TYR A 41 2.09 1.42 -14.81
C TYR A 41 1.38 2.67 -14.24
N ILE A 42 2.06 3.80 -14.35
CA ILE A 42 1.49 5.15 -14.18
C ILE A 42 1.89 6.03 -15.37
N ALA A 43 1.11 7.07 -15.67
CA ALA A 43 1.39 8.01 -16.75
C ALA A 43 1.11 9.46 -16.40
N ILE A 44 1.67 10.37 -17.20
CA ILE A 44 1.42 11.81 -17.15
C ILE A 44 1.23 12.38 -18.56
N GLY A 45 0.26 13.28 -18.73
CA GLY A 45 -0.03 13.89 -20.04
C GLY A 45 0.96 14.98 -20.46
N TRP A 46 0.44 15.99 -21.19
CA TRP A 46 1.24 17.02 -21.86
C TRP A 46 2.23 16.44 -22.88
N ASP A 47 1.76 15.53 -23.75
CA ASP A 47 2.58 14.79 -24.73
C ASP A 47 3.03 15.60 -25.96
N PHE A 48 2.65 16.88 -26.05
CA PHE A 48 3.32 17.86 -26.91
C PHE A 48 4.71 18.29 -26.42
N ILE A 49 5.14 17.78 -25.26
CA ILE A 49 6.53 17.81 -24.77
C ILE A 49 6.95 16.36 -24.58
N SER A 50 7.93 15.94 -25.37
CA SER A 50 8.57 14.62 -25.19
C SER A 50 9.58 14.65 -24.04
N ILE A 51 9.99 13.46 -23.59
CA ILE A 51 11.15 13.28 -22.70
C ILE A 51 12.41 13.91 -23.31
N SER A 52 12.58 13.81 -24.64
CA SER A 52 13.72 14.40 -25.35
C SER A 52 13.69 15.92 -25.32
N ASP A 53 12.54 16.54 -25.62
CA ASP A 53 12.38 18.00 -25.59
C ASP A 53 12.64 18.56 -24.18
N PHE A 54 12.09 17.91 -23.16
CA PHE A 54 12.26 18.31 -21.76
C PHE A 54 13.71 18.17 -21.28
N ASN A 55 14.45 17.18 -21.79
CA ASN A 55 15.84 16.93 -21.42
C ASN A 55 16.85 17.81 -22.14
N SER A 56 16.60 18.13 -23.42
CA SER A 56 17.51 18.88 -24.29
C SER A 56 17.30 20.40 -24.26
N THR A 57 16.11 20.87 -23.86
CA THR A 57 15.72 22.27 -24.05
C THR A 57 15.73 23.08 -22.76
N LYS A 58 16.09 24.37 -22.85
CA LYS A 58 16.06 25.32 -21.73
C LYS A 58 14.64 25.51 -21.19
N ILE A 59 14.52 25.60 -19.86
CA ILE A 59 13.26 25.83 -19.11
C ILE A 59 12.31 26.88 -19.71
N ASN A 60 12.86 28.00 -20.22
CA ASN A 60 12.05 29.08 -20.80
C ASN A 60 11.32 28.66 -22.08
N THR A 61 11.93 27.81 -22.90
CA THR A 61 11.32 27.28 -24.13
C THR A 61 10.25 26.25 -23.79
N VAL A 62 10.52 25.34 -22.84
CA VAL A 62 9.51 24.38 -22.36
C VAL A 62 8.27 25.12 -21.80
N LYS A 63 8.48 26.19 -21.03
CA LYS A 63 7.39 27.08 -20.57
C LYS A 63 6.69 27.83 -21.70
N ALA A 64 7.38 28.13 -22.82
CA ALA A 64 6.75 28.70 -24.00
C ALA A 64 5.89 27.67 -24.76
N MET A 65 6.33 26.42 -24.87
CA MET A 65 5.53 25.31 -25.45
C MET A 65 4.26 25.07 -24.63
N ILE A 66 4.35 25.05 -23.30
CA ILE A 66 3.17 24.99 -22.40
C ILE A 66 2.24 26.18 -22.64
N LYS A 67 2.78 27.40 -22.72
CA LYS A 67 1.97 28.61 -23.00
C LYS A 67 1.26 28.52 -24.35
N GLN A 68 1.93 28.00 -25.38
CA GLN A 68 1.36 27.85 -26.72
C GLN A 68 0.22 26.81 -26.71
N ASN A 69 0.41 25.66 -26.07
CA ASN A 69 -0.63 24.64 -25.96
C ASN A 69 -1.88 25.15 -25.19
N LEU A 70 -1.69 25.85 -24.06
CA LEU A 70 -2.78 26.53 -23.33
C LEU A 70 -3.48 27.66 -24.10
N ALA A 71 -2.91 28.12 -25.22
CA ALA A 71 -3.53 29.12 -26.10
C ALA A 71 -4.27 28.50 -27.31
N LEU A 72 -4.26 27.17 -27.42
CA LEU A 72 -5.05 26.38 -28.39
C LEU A 72 -6.26 25.69 -27.73
N ASP A 73 -6.38 25.82 -26.41
CA ASP A 73 -7.47 25.31 -25.58
C ASP A 73 -8.64 26.31 -25.57
N PRO A 74 -9.82 25.95 -26.16
CA PRO A 74 -10.92 26.89 -26.34
C PRO A 74 -11.59 27.30 -25.01
N ASP A 75 -11.54 26.46 -23.97
CA ASP A 75 -12.07 26.83 -22.65
C ASP A 75 -11.21 27.92 -21.96
N ASN A 76 -9.98 28.12 -22.45
CA ASN A 76 -8.99 29.01 -21.86
C ASN A 76 -9.09 30.48 -22.30
N GLU A 77 -9.97 30.83 -23.26
CA GLU A 77 -10.13 32.22 -23.73
C GLU A 77 -10.58 33.18 -22.60
N ASN A 78 -11.44 32.70 -21.71
CA ASN A 78 -12.14 33.54 -20.70
C ASN A 78 -11.27 34.03 -19.54
N VAL A 79 -10.00 33.62 -19.43
CA VAL A 79 -9.11 34.02 -18.33
C VAL A 79 -8.16 35.15 -18.76
N THR A 80 -8.58 36.38 -18.47
CA THR A 80 -7.82 37.64 -18.67
C THR A 80 -6.68 37.86 -17.65
N ASP A 81 -6.62 37.06 -16.59
CA ASP A 81 -5.63 37.20 -15.51
C ASP A 81 -4.25 36.64 -15.91
N THR A 82 -3.35 37.54 -16.31
CA THR A 82 -1.97 37.24 -16.68
C THR A 82 -1.10 36.69 -15.54
N LYS A 83 -1.50 36.83 -14.27
CA LYS A 83 -0.80 36.21 -13.13
C LYS A 83 -1.21 34.75 -12.96
N LYS A 84 -2.50 34.42 -13.07
CA LYS A 84 -3.00 33.03 -13.03
C LYS A 84 -2.32 32.16 -14.09
N LYS A 85 -2.32 32.62 -15.35
CA LYS A 85 -1.67 31.87 -16.47
C LYS A 85 -0.16 31.65 -16.24
N LYS A 86 0.57 32.59 -15.61
CA LYS A 86 1.98 32.39 -15.23
C LYS A 86 2.18 31.32 -14.13
N GLY A 87 1.27 31.28 -13.15
CA GLY A 87 1.25 30.26 -12.11
C GLY A 87 0.99 28.87 -12.68
N GLU A 88 -0.03 28.75 -13.53
CA GLU A 88 -0.41 27.52 -14.22
C GLU A 88 0.72 26.94 -15.09
N ILE A 89 1.33 27.74 -15.96
CA ILE A 89 2.48 27.32 -16.80
C ILE A 89 3.61 26.76 -15.93
N THR A 90 3.87 27.38 -14.78
CA THR A 90 4.90 26.90 -13.83
C THR A 90 4.45 25.64 -13.09
N GLY A 91 3.18 25.51 -12.75
CA GLY A 91 2.59 24.31 -12.17
C GLY A 91 2.65 23.11 -13.13
N ILE A 92 2.35 23.29 -14.42
CA ILE A 92 2.48 22.25 -15.45
C ILE A 92 3.95 21.86 -15.62
N TYR A 93 4.85 22.83 -15.78
CA TYR A 93 6.29 22.56 -15.86
C TYR A 93 6.80 21.75 -14.67
N ASN A 94 6.38 22.08 -13.44
CA ASN A 94 6.79 21.36 -12.23
C ASN A 94 6.23 19.92 -12.16
N LYS A 95 5.01 19.67 -12.66
CA LYS A 95 4.44 18.31 -12.75
C LYS A 95 5.25 17.43 -13.73
N ILE A 96 5.57 17.97 -14.91
CA ILE A 96 6.39 17.29 -15.92
C ILE A 96 7.82 17.06 -15.38
N LYS A 97 8.42 18.08 -14.75
CA LYS A 97 9.74 17.98 -14.09
C LYS A 97 9.79 16.85 -13.08
N ARG A 98 8.80 16.75 -12.19
CA ARG A 98 8.70 15.68 -11.19
C ARG A 98 8.76 14.30 -11.83
N PHE A 99 7.84 14.02 -12.74
CA PHE A 99 7.70 12.70 -13.36
C PHE A 99 8.94 12.28 -14.18
N ILE A 100 9.57 13.23 -14.88
CA ILE A 100 10.75 12.96 -15.74
C ILE A 100 12.07 12.94 -14.94
N LYS A 101 12.24 13.79 -13.91
CA LYS A 101 13.55 14.05 -13.27
C LYS A 101 13.65 13.73 -11.77
N GLU A 102 12.53 13.61 -11.06
CA GLU A 102 12.55 13.47 -9.58
C GLU A 102 12.10 12.08 -9.12
N PHE A 103 11.30 11.37 -9.93
CA PHE A 103 10.97 9.96 -9.71
C PHE A 103 12.20 9.06 -9.97
N THR A 104 12.53 8.20 -9.01
CA THR A 104 13.60 7.21 -9.06
C THR A 104 13.08 5.78 -8.89
N LEU A 105 13.88 4.78 -9.28
CA LEU A 105 13.61 3.38 -8.97
C LEU A 105 13.47 3.17 -7.45
N ASN A 106 12.61 2.25 -7.04
CA ASN A 106 12.25 1.96 -5.64
C ASN A 106 11.46 3.05 -4.90
N ASP A 107 11.15 4.20 -5.52
CA ASP A 107 10.16 5.16 -4.99
C ASP A 107 8.79 4.50 -4.82
N VAL A 108 8.03 4.94 -3.83
CA VAL A 108 6.64 4.51 -3.63
C VAL A 108 5.71 5.45 -4.36
N VAL A 109 4.71 4.90 -5.06
CA VAL A 109 3.60 5.66 -5.65
C VAL A 109 2.27 5.21 -5.05
N VAL A 110 1.40 6.19 -4.79
CA VAL A 110 0.00 5.99 -4.41
C VAL A 110 -0.88 6.59 -5.51
N ILE A 111 -1.87 5.84 -5.99
CA ILE A 111 -2.87 6.30 -6.96
C ILE A 111 -4.30 6.16 -6.39
N PRO A 112 -5.21 7.13 -6.63
CA PRO A 112 -6.59 7.05 -6.16
C PRO A 112 -7.50 6.39 -7.21
N ASP A 113 -8.52 5.71 -6.71
CA ASP A 113 -9.68 5.23 -7.47
C ASP A 113 -10.72 6.35 -7.67
N VAL A 114 -11.83 6.05 -8.35
CA VAL A 114 -13.01 6.92 -8.47
C VAL A 114 -13.51 7.32 -7.07
N ASN A 115 -13.87 8.60 -6.90
CA ASN A 115 -14.20 9.23 -5.61
C ASN A 115 -13.12 9.09 -4.50
N SER A 116 -11.95 8.56 -4.86
CA SER A 116 -10.88 8.14 -3.95
C SER A 116 -11.33 7.16 -2.86
N GLU A 117 -12.33 6.31 -3.14
CA GLU A 117 -12.80 5.28 -2.20
C GLU A 117 -11.76 4.17 -1.97
N ASN A 118 -10.87 3.94 -2.93
CA ASN A 118 -9.70 3.09 -2.80
C ASN A 118 -8.41 3.84 -3.20
N TYR A 119 -7.28 3.37 -2.70
CA TYR A 119 -5.95 3.81 -3.08
C TYR A 119 -5.04 2.60 -3.30
N SER A 120 -4.42 2.50 -4.47
CA SER A 120 -3.41 1.47 -4.75
C SER A 120 -2.01 2.03 -4.53
N ILE A 121 -1.19 1.25 -3.83
CA ILE A 121 0.18 1.58 -3.45
C ILE A 121 1.13 0.60 -4.14
N GLY A 122 2.13 1.13 -4.83
CA GLY A 122 3.11 0.36 -5.58
C GLY A 122 4.52 0.96 -5.51
N ILE A 123 5.48 0.28 -6.13
CA ILE A 123 6.89 0.71 -6.22
C ILE A 123 7.26 0.94 -7.69
N ILE A 124 7.96 2.05 -7.98
CA ILE A 124 8.49 2.36 -9.31
C ILE A 124 9.56 1.35 -9.72
N THR A 125 9.33 0.66 -10.84
CA THR A 125 10.22 -0.40 -11.37
C THR A 125 10.95 -0.04 -12.66
N SER A 126 10.68 1.11 -13.27
CA SER A 126 11.43 1.60 -14.44
C SER A 126 11.64 3.12 -14.49
N ASP A 127 12.62 3.51 -15.29
CA ASP A 127 12.79 4.90 -15.73
C ASP A 127 11.63 5.36 -16.61
N VAL A 128 11.52 6.68 -16.81
CA VAL A 128 10.46 7.25 -17.64
C VAL A 128 10.66 6.87 -19.12
N PHE A 129 9.60 6.37 -19.76
CA PHE A 129 9.57 5.99 -21.17
C PHE A 129 8.34 6.57 -21.88
N GLU A 130 8.32 6.48 -23.21
CA GLU A 130 7.20 6.93 -24.04
C GLU A 130 6.64 5.77 -24.87
N ASP A 131 5.33 5.49 -24.75
CA ASP A 131 4.59 4.62 -25.67
C ASP A 131 3.32 5.30 -26.19
N SER A 132 3.49 6.15 -27.21
CA SER A 132 2.39 6.77 -27.96
C SER A 132 1.56 5.77 -28.80
N SER A 133 1.96 4.49 -28.86
CA SER A 133 1.27 3.44 -29.61
C SER A 133 0.43 2.51 -28.73
N TYR A 134 0.44 2.69 -27.40
CA TYR A 134 -0.26 1.85 -26.43
C TYR A 134 -1.73 1.59 -26.77
N ILE A 135 -2.56 2.64 -26.89
CA ILE A 135 -4.00 2.49 -27.15
C ILE A 135 -4.25 1.72 -28.44
N LYS A 136 -3.46 1.97 -29.49
CA LYS A 136 -3.61 1.22 -30.74
C LYS A 136 -3.28 -0.26 -30.52
N LYS A 137 -2.13 -0.58 -29.93
CA LYS A 137 -1.74 -1.97 -29.62
C LYS A 137 -2.79 -2.69 -28.77
N TYR A 138 -3.41 -1.99 -27.83
CA TYR A 138 -4.45 -2.56 -26.98
C TYR A 138 -5.71 -2.87 -27.81
N LEU A 139 -6.26 -1.88 -28.51
CA LEU A 139 -7.48 -2.03 -29.32
C LEU A 139 -7.30 -2.94 -30.55
N ASP A 140 -6.07 -3.09 -31.07
CA ASP A 140 -5.72 -4.08 -32.11
C ASP A 140 -5.84 -5.54 -31.57
N ASN A 141 -5.93 -5.75 -30.25
CA ASN A 141 -6.09 -7.07 -29.59
C ASN A 141 -7.45 -7.24 -28.86
N ASP A 142 -7.94 -6.17 -28.21
CA ASP A 142 -9.19 -6.11 -27.44
C ASP A 142 -9.99 -4.86 -27.89
N PRO A 143 -10.68 -4.93 -29.05
CA PRO A 143 -11.33 -3.77 -29.68
C PRO A 143 -12.63 -3.34 -28.98
N ASP A 144 -13.31 -4.28 -28.32
CA ASP A 144 -14.62 -4.09 -27.67
C ASP A 144 -14.47 -3.73 -26.18
N THR A 145 -13.29 -3.27 -25.76
CA THR A 145 -12.96 -3.04 -24.36
C THR A 145 -13.77 -1.87 -23.76
N GLU A 146 -14.44 -2.11 -22.63
CA GLU A 146 -15.10 -1.06 -21.84
C GLU A 146 -14.09 -0.26 -20.98
N MET A 147 -12.82 -0.66 -20.97
CA MET A 147 -11.80 -0.04 -20.13
C MET A 147 -11.43 1.37 -20.62
N ASN A 148 -11.36 2.31 -19.68
CA ASN A 148 -10.91 3.67 -19.95
C ASN A 148 -9.38 3.73 -20.07
N LEU A 149 -8.85 3.33 -21.24
CA LEU A 149 -7.42 3.37 -21.55
C LEU A 149 -6.85 4.79 -21.46
N CYS A 150 -5.67 4.92 -20.84
CA CYS A 150 -4.98 6.20 -20.73
C CYS A 150 -4.25 6.55 -22.04
N PRO A 151 -4.51 7.72 -22.65
CA PRO A 151 -3.86 8.12 -23.90
C PRO A 151 -2.45 8.69 -23.69
N TYR A 152 -2.01 8.85 -22.43
CA TYR A 152 -0.75 9.52 -22.12
C TYR A 152 0.45 8.65 -22.54
N ALA A 153 1.38 9.26 -23.27
CA ALA A 153 2.54 8.57 -23.81
C ALA A 153 3.62 8.37 -22.74
N LYS A 154 3.90 9.39 -21.92
CA LYS A 154 4.94 9.36 -20.87
C LYS A 154 4.52 8.49 -19.69
N ARG A 155 5.26 7.41 -19.47
CA ARG A 155 4.93 6.30 -18.56
C ARG A 155 6.10 5.91 -17.66
N ARG A 156 5.78 5.24 -16.55
CA ARG A 156 6.71 4.50 -15.69
C ARG A 156 6.03 3.20 -15.25
N SER A 157 6.79 2.12 -15.20
CA SER A 157 6.32 0.82 -14.70
C SER A 157 6.26 0.85 -13.17
N VAL A 158 5.27 0.15 -12.62
CA VAL A 158 5.00 0.08 -11.19
C VAL A 158 4.67 -1.35 -10.82
N LYS A 159 5.32 -1.90 -9.79
CA LYS A 159 4.85 -3.12 -9.13
C LYS A 159 3.86 -2.74 -8.05
N TRP A 160 2.58 -3.04 -8.25
CA TRP A 160 1.56 -2.85 -7.20
C TRP A 160 1.81 -3.80 -6.02
N LEU A 161 1.64 -3.30 -4.80
CA LEU A 161 1.87 -4.06 -3.55
C LEU A 161 0.58 -4.29 -2.77
N LYS A 162 -0.27 -3.26 -2.68
CA LYS A 162 -1.47 -3.28 -1.83
C LYS A 162 -2.46 -2.20 -2.25
N THR A 163 -3.74 -2.55 -2.24
CA THR A 163 -4.85 -1.57 -2.28
C THR A 163 -5.40 -1.40 -0.86
N ILE A 164 -5.71 -0.17 -0.47
CA ILE A 164 -6.39 0.15 0.79
C ILE A 164 -7.68 0.93 0.49
N SER A 165 -8.75 0.65 1.24
CA SER A 165 -9.97 1.46 1.18
C SER A 165 -9.77 2.76 1.98
N LYS A 166 -10.51 3.80 1.60
CA LYS A 166 -10.60 5.10 2.29
C LYS A 166 -11.11 4.98 3.73
N ARG A 167 -11.95 3.97 4.01
CA ARG A 167 -12.48 3.67 5.35
C ARG A 167 -11.40 3.12 6.29
N ASN A 168 -10.50 2.29 5.74
CA ASN A 168 -9.45 1.61 6.49
C ASN A 168 -8.09 2.34 6.39
N ALA A 169 -8.05 3.45 5.65
CA ALA A 169 -6.88 4.31 5.49
C ALA A 169 -6.74 5.27 6.68
N ASP A 170 -5.50 5.53 7.08
CA ASP A 170 -5.21 6.42 8.21
C ASP A 170 -5.61 7.88 7.91
N ILE A 171 -6.20 8.58 8.88
CA ILE A 171 -6.66 9.97 8.70
C ILE A 171 -5.55 10.95 8.28
N TYR A 172 -4.31 10.73 8.72
CA TYR A 172 -3.17 11.54 8.28
C TYR A 172 -2.78 11.21 6.83
N LEU A 173 -2.95 9.96 6.39
CA LEU A 173 -2.77 9.56 5.00
C LEU A 173 -3.89 10.15 4.11
N LEU A 174 -5.14 10.15 4.54
CA LEU A 174 -6.25 10.80 3.80
C LEU A 174 -5.98 12.31 3.58
N LYS A 175 -5.37 12.99 4.56
CA LYS A 175 -4.97 14.40 4.42
C LYS A 175 -3.95 14.61 3.29
N ALA A 176 -2.99 13.71 3.13
CA ALA A 176 -2.00 13.74 2.03
C ALA A 176 -2.67 13.66 0.65
N LEU A 177 -3.60 12.70 0.53
CA LEU A 177 -4.24 12.31 -0.72
C LEU A 177 -5.31 13.31 -1.18
N GLY A 178 -5.68 14.26 -0.33
CA GLY A 178 -6.55 15.41 -0.66
C GLY A 178 -5.89 16.50 -1.53
N SER A 179 -4.56 16.53 -1.65
CA SER A 179 -3.82 17.48 -2.51
C SER A 179 -4.38 17.47 -3.94
N GLN A 180 -4.71 18.62 -4.56
CA GLN A 180 -5.40 18.70 -5.87
C GLN A 180 -4.50 18.55 -7.12
N HIS A 181 -3.19 18.31 -6.98
CA HIS A 181 -2.28 18.26 -8.14
C HIS A 181 -2.26 16.89 -8.83
N ALA A 182 -1.75 16.86 -10.08
CA ALA A 182 -1.62 15.61 -10.85
C ALA A 182 -0.49 14.72 -10.32
N VAL A 183 0.59 15.34 -9.80
CA VAL A 183 1.75 14.69 -9.18
C VAL A 183 2.18 15.51 -7.96
N SER A 184 2.05 14.93 -6.78
CA SER A 184 2.46 15.53 -5.50
C SER A 184 3.54 14.69 -4.84
N ASP A 185 4.55 15.35 -4.28
CA ASP A 185 5.42 14.78 -3.26
C ASP A 185 4.59 14.61 -1.98
N VAL A 186 4.67 13.43 -1.36
CA VAL A 186 4.02 13.07 -0.09
C VAL A 186 5.01 12.38 0.87
N LYS A 187 6.32 12.65 0.74
CA LYS A 187 7.38 12.07 1.59
C LYS A 187 7.20 12.35 3.08
N GLU A 188 6.58 13.49 3.44
CA GLU A 188 6.19 13.78 4.84
C GLU A 188 5.22 12.75 5.44
N TYR A 189 4.47 12.01 4.60
CA TYR A 189 3.52 10.98 5.01
C TYR A 189 4.08 9.55 4.92
N ALA A 190 5.38 9.39 4.62
CA ALA A 190 6.04 8.09 4.48
C ALA A 190 5.75 7.11 5.65
N PRO A 191 5.75 7.50 6.94
CA PRO A 191 5.43 6.58 8.04
C PRO A 191 4.02 5.98 7.96
N TYR A 192 3.03 6.80 7.56
CA TYR A 192 1.63 6.37 7.43
C TYR A 192 1.44 5.44 6.21
N ILE A 193 2.22 5.63 5.15
CA ILE A 193 2.24 4.74 3.98
C ILE A 193 2.93 3.42 4.32
N ASN A 194 4.11 3.46 4.95
CA ASN A 194 4.88 2.26 5.31
C ASN A 194 4.12 1.36 6.29
N ARG A 195 3.48 1.90 7.33
CA ARG A 195 2.65 1.09 8.26
C ARG A 195 1.34 0.56 7.65
N ASN A 196 0.97 1.00 6.46
CA ASN A 196 -0.11 0.38 5.68
C ASN A 196 0.42 -0.70 4.74
N LEU A 197 1.63 -0.56 4.20
CA LEU A 197 2.28 -1.57 3.37
C LEU A 197 2.78 -2.79 4.16
N TYR A 198 3.49 -2.57 5.26
CA TYR A 198 4.23 -3.60 5.99
C TYR A 198 3.76 -3.72 7.44
N ASP A 199 3.58 -4.94 7.92
CA ASP A 199 3.28 -5.21 9.33
C ASP A 199 4.56 -5.24 10.20
N ILE A 200 5.74 -5.36 9.58
CA ILE A 200 7.05 -5.13 10.19
C ILE A 200 8.02 -4.56 9.15
N TYR A 201 8.75 -3.49 9.49
CA TYR A 201 9.74 -2.86 8.61
C TYR A 201 10.85 -2.16 9.40
N SER A 202 12.04 -2.02 8.80
CA SER A 202 13.14 -1.19 9.34
C SER A 202 13.16 0.15 8.61
N SER A 203 13.36 1.26 9.34
CA SER A 203 13.46 2.62 8.79
C SER A 203 14.36 3.46 9.68
N GLU A 204 15.28 4.25 9.12
CA GLU A 204 16.18 5.14 9.88
C GLU A 204 16.97 4.44 11.03
N GLY A 205 17.29 3.16 10.87
CA GLY A 205 17.96 2.34 11.90
C GLY A 205 17.07 1.90 13.06
N LYS A 206 15.75 2.09 12.95
CA LYS A 206 14.73 1.64 13.92
C LYS A 206 13.87 0.54 13.32
N LEU A 207 13.46 -0.41 14.16
CA LEU A 207 12.47 -1.42 13.79
C LEU A 207 11.08 -0.94 14.17
N HIS A 208 10.16 -0.95 13.20
CA HIS A 208 8.74 -0.66 13.39
C HIS A 208 7.94 -1.97 13.26
N ALA A 209 7.18 -2.31 14.30
CA ALA A 209 6.26 -3.45 14.34
C ALA A 209 4.82 -2.92 14.48
N ILE A 210 3.93 -3.34 13.57
CA ILE A 210 2.58 -2.80 13.41
C ILE A 210 1.56 -3.87 13.77
N ILE A 211 0.84 -3.66 14.87
CA ILE A 211 -0.26 -4.52 15.31
C ILE A 211 -1.56 -3.79 14.96
N ARG A 212 -2.36 -4.40 14.09
CA ARG A 212 -3.69 -3.90 13.70
C ARG A 212 -4.68 -4.37 14.77
N ALA A 213 -5.26 -3.42 15.50
CA ALA A 213 -5.94 -3.68 16.76
C ALA A 213 -7.43 -3.33 16.66
N GLY A 214 -8.27 -4.35 16.82
CA GLY A 214 -9.71 -4.22 16.66
C GLY A 214 -10.20 -4.35 15.22
N THR A 215 -11.52 -4.36 15.09
CA THR A 215 -12.27 -4.29 13.82
C THR A 215 -13.19 -3.08 13.86
N ASP A 216 -13.91 -2.81 12.77
CA ASP A 216 -14.93 -1.75 12.71
C ASP A 216 -16.03 -1.96 13.77
N GLU A 217 -16.24 -3.21 14.21
CA GLU A 217 -17.23 -3.62 15.22
C GLU A 217 -16.69 -3.72 16.66
N LYS A 218 -15.36 -3.89 16.84
CA LYS A 218 -14.74 -4.10 18.17
C LYS A 218 -13.45 -3.30 18.35
N SER A 219 -13.46 -2.36 19.30
CA SER A 219 -12.26 -1.66 19.79
C SER A 219 -11.41 -2.53 20.73
N ILE A 220 -10.14 -2.16 20.91
CA ILE A 220 -9.27 -2.79 21.92
C ILE A 220 -9.62 -2.27 23.33
N SER A 221 -9.83 -3.18 24.28
CA SER A 221 -10.03 -2.81 25.69
C SER A 221 -8.71 -2.52 26.41
N PHE A 222 -8.78 -1.74 27.49
CA PHE A 222 -7.61 -1.48 28.34
C PHE A 222 -7.00 -2.77 28.93
N SER A 223 -7.81 -3.82 29.14
CA SER A 223 -7.32 -5.13 29.61
C SER A 223 -6.49 -5.84 28.53
N GLU A 224 -6.95 -5.82 27.28
CA GLU A 224 -6.21 -6.40 26.14
C GLU A 224 -4.92 -5.62 25.85
N LEU A 225 -4.95 -4.28 25.98
CA LEU A 225 -3.75 -3.45 25.89
C LEU A 225 -2.75 -3.74 27.02
N LYS A 226 -3.22 -3.92 28.27
CA LYS A 226 -2.35 -4.33 29.38
C LYS A 226 -1.73 -5.71 29.13
N GLN A 227 -2.50 -6.67 28.64
CA GLN A 227 -2.00 -8.01 28.31
C GLN A 227 -0.92 -7.97 27.22
N LEU A 228 -1.05 -7.08 26.22
CA LEU A 228 0.00 -6.86 25.23
C LEU A 228 1.30 -6.34 25.86
N VAL A 229 1.22 -5.37 26.78
CA VAL A 229 2.39 -4.86 27.52
C VAL A 229 3.01 -5.95 28.41
N ASP A 230 2.18 -6.66 29.18
CA ASP A 230 2.60 -7.78 30.04
C ASP A 230 3.33 -8.86 29.22
N LEU A 231 2.86 -9.18 28.01
CA LEU A 231 3.52 -10.12 27.11
C LEU A 231 4.88 -9.61 26.65
N ILE A 232 4.97 -8.35 26.18
CA ILE A 232 6.23 -7.75 25.72
C ILE A 232 7.27 -7.73 26.85
N GLU A 233 6.88 -7.32 28.07
CA GLU A 233 7.77 -7.37 29.24
C GLU A 233 8.29 -8.79 29.51
N ASN A 234 7.43 -9.81 29.38
CA ASN A 234 7.79 -11.18 29.68
C ASN A 234 8.72 -11.81 28.62
N GLU A 235 8.55 -11.49 27.34
CA GLU A 235 9.50 -11.94 26.30
C GLU A 235 10.85 -11.22 26.43
N LEU A 236 10.86 -9.93 26.80
CA LEU A 236 12.10 -9.20 27.10
C LEU A 236 12.86 -9.83 28.28
N LYS A 237 12.16 -10.18 29.37
CA LYS A 237 12.74 -10.86 30.54
C LYS A 237 13.27 -12.27 30.21
N ARG A 238 12.66 -12.98 29.24
CA ARG A 238 13.14 -14.31 28.79
C ARG A 238 14.34 -14.27 27.86
N ALA A 239 14.52 -13.18 27.11
CA ALA A 239 15.60 -13.05 26.13
C ALA A 239 16.99 -12.80 26.75
N ASP A 240 17.08 -12.63 28.07
CA ASP A 240 18.25 -12.10 28.81
C ASP A 240 18.83 -10.80 28.19
N ALA A 241 17.96 -10.07 27.49
CA ALA A 241 18.30 -8.85 26.81
C ALA A 241 18.36 -7.74 27.87
N ASN A 242 19.58 -7.30 28.21
CA ASN A 242 19.85 -6.24 29.17
C ASN A 242 19.48 -4.85 28.59
N CYS A 243 18.19 -4.69 28.28
CA CYS A 243 17.57 -3.60 27.53
C CYS A 243 16.52 -2.91 28.39
N ASN A 244 16.44 -1.59 28.32
CA ASN A 244 15.41 -0.85 29.03
C ASN A 244 14.10 -0.83 28.23
N LEU A 245 12.96 -0.93 28.91
CA LEU A 245 11.63 -0.72 28.33
C LEU A 245 11.40 0.73 27.92
N ASP A 246 12.09 1.70 28.53
CA ASP A 246 11.99 3.12 28.15
C ASP A 246 12.50 3.39 26.71
N ASP A 247 13.36 2.51 26.17
CA ASP A 247 13.85 2.59 24.79
C ASP A 247 12.82 2.07 23.74
N LEU A 248 11.68 1.53 24.20
CA LEU A 248 10.56 1.07 23.36
C LEU A 248 9.47 2.14 23.25
N THR A 249 9.38 2.80 22.09
CA THR A 249 8.30 3.77 21.83
C THR A 249 7.05 3.06 21.31
N MET A 250 5.92 3.17 22.04
CA MET A 250 4.60 2.75 21.54
C MET A 250 3.79 3.97 21.08
N LYS A 251 3.26 3.91 19.85
CA LYS A 251 2.25 4.84 19.32
C LYS A 251 0.91 4.14 19.18
N LEU A 252 -0.18 4.83 19.53
CA LEU A 252 -1.54 4.31 19.45
C LEU A 252 -2.40 5.22 18.55
N ASN A 253 -3.09 4.63 17.58
CA ASN A 253 -4.27 5.23 16.94
C ASN A 253 -5.51 4.49 17.46
N ILE A 254 -6.37 5.21 18.20
CA ILE A 254 -7.45 4.66 19.04
C ILE A 254 -8.80 4.62 18.29
N HIS A 255 -8.89 5.22 17.10
CA HIS A 255 -10.06 5.06 16.22
C HIS A 255 -10.18 3.61 15.71
N SER A 256 -11.40 3.08 15.55
CA SER A 256 -11.61 1.76 14.94
C SER A 256 -11.58 1.84 13.40
N ALA A 257 -10.94 0.93 12.68
CA ALA A 257 -9.99 -0.09 13.17
C ALA A 257 -8.63 0.52 13.54
N GLY A 258 -8.08 0.15 14.70
CA GLY A 258 -6.94 0.81 15.32
C GLY A 258 -5.57 0.28 14.86
N ILE A 259 -4.53 1.08 15.13
CA ILE A 259 -3.13 0.69 14.89
C ILE A 259 -2.30 0.96 16.15
N ILE A 260 -1.61 -0.09 16.61
CA ILE A 260 -0.54 -0.01 17.60
C ILE A 260 0.78 -0.14 16.83
N GLU A 261 1.64 0.86 16.93
CA GLU A 261 2.97 0.90 16.30
C GLU A 261 4.03 0.88 17.40
N LEU A 262 4.77 -0.21 17.49
CA LEU A 262 5.91 -0.41 18.41
C LEU A 262 7.19 -0.09 17.65
N ILE A 263 8.04 0.76 18.23
CA ILE A 263 9.27 1.25 17.60
C ILE A 263 10.44 1.04 18.57
N ALA A 264 11.42 0.26 18.14
CA ALA A 264 12.66 0.00 18.88
C ALA A 264 13.89 0.50 18.11
N GLY A 265 14.90 0.99 18.82
CA GLY A 265 16.23 1.22 18.26
C GLY A 265 16.95 -0.08 17.89
N ALA A 266 18.06 0.02 17.16
CA ALA A 266 18.95 -1.10 16.88
C ALA A 266 19.56 -1.65 18.19
N GLY A 267 19.34 -2.94 18.46
CA GLY A 267 19.82 -3.60 19.69
C GLY A 267 18.93 -4.79 20.10
N GLY A 268 19.01 -5.20 21.37
CA GLY A 268 18.23 -6.34 21.88
C GLY A 268 16.72 -6.15 21.77
N LEU A 269 16.19 -4.93 21.97
CA LEU A 269 14.76 -4.65 21.79
C LEU A 269 14.24 -5.00 20.39
N SER A 270 14.97 -4.63 19.33
CA SER A 270 14.56 -4.93 17.96
C SER A 270 14.73 -6.41 17.62
N LEU A 271 15.65 -7.14 18.27
CA LEU A 271 15.74 -8.60 18.18
C LEU A 271 14.50 -9.28 18.81
N VAL A 272 14.07 -8.82 19.99
CA VAL A 272 12.88 -9.37 20.69
C VAL A 272 11.58 -9.02 19.95
N LEU A 273 11.40 -7.77 19.51
CA LEU A 273 10.25 -7.41 18.66
C LEU A 273 10.22 -8.20 17.35
N GLY A 274 11.36 -8.38 16.69
CA GLY A 274 11.48 -9.19 15.47
C GLY A 274 11.06 -10.65 15.72
N THR A 275 11.55 -11.24 16.82
CA THR A 275 11.22 -12.62 17.23
C THR A 275 9.74 -12.78 17.58
N ALA A 276 9.15 -11.82 18.31
CA ALA A 276 7.74 -11.83 18.68
C ALA A 276 6.83 -11.68 17.44
N MET A 277 7.12 -10.73 16.55
CA MET A 277 6.37 -10.54 15.31
C MET A 277 6.52 -11.71 14.34
N PHE A 278 7.72 -12.31 14.23
CA PHE A 278 7.93 -13.52 13.44
C PHE A 278 7.09 -14.69 13.99
N SER A 279 7.08 -14.87 15.32
CA SER A 279 6.30 -15.92 15.99
C SER A 279 4.79 -15.72 15.83
N LEU A 280 4.31 -14.48 15.93
CA LEU A 280 2.91 -14.12 15.71
C LEU A 280 2.49 -14.32 14.25
N ASN A 281 3.30 -13.85 13.30
CA ASN A 281 3.09 -14.05 11.86
C ASN A 281 3.03 -15.55 11.52
N HIS A 282 3.94 -16.35 12.07
CA HIS A 282 3.92 -17.80 11.93
C HIS A 282 2.66 -18.45 12.52
N LEU A 283 2.28 -18.09 13.76
CA LEU A 283 1.08 -18.61 14.42
C LEU A 283 -0.18 -18.38 13.55
N ILE A 284 -0.25 -17.23 12.88
CA ILE A 284 -1.35 -16.87 11.98
C ILE A 284 -1.24 -17.62 10.63
N ASN A 285 -0.06 -17.68 10.00
CA ASN A 285 0.08 -18.04 8.57
C ASN A 285 0.82 -19.38 8.24
N GLY A 286 1.64 -19.97 9.13
CA GLY A 286 2.27 -21.29 8.94
C GLY A 286 3.81 -21.35 8.70
N GLY A 287 4.38 -22.57 8.55
CA GLY A 287 5.84 -22.86 8.43
C GLY A 287 6.26 -24.35 8.64
N LYS A 288 7.55 -24.64 8.95
CA LYS A 288 8.17 -25.95 9.38
C LYS A 288 9.13 -25.74 10.61
N THR A 289 9.47 -26.69 11.53
CA THR A 289 10.08 -26.37 12.88
C THR A 289 11.58 -26.65 13.13
N SER A 290 12.25 -25.70 13.81
CA SER A 290 12.92 -25.82 15.14
C SER A 290 13.38 -24.43 15.61
N MET A 291 13.47 -24.13 16.92
CA MET A 291 14.16 -22.92 17.41
C MET A 291 15.27 -23.31 18.40
N ASP A 292 16.51 -22.95 18.08
CA ASP A 292 17.68 -23.16 18.94
C ASP A 292 18.40 -21.82 19.18
N PHE A 293 18.68 -21.53 20.44
CA PHE A 293 19.50 -20.38 20.88
C PHE A 293 20.74 -20.90 21.62
N LYS A 294 21.92 -20.52 21.14
CA LYS A 294 23.21 -20.81 21.81
C LYS A 294 24.12 -19.60 21.68
N LEU A 295 24.71 -19.18 22.80
CA LEU A 295 25.88 -18.30 22.78
C LEU A 295 27.11 -19.15 22.43
N ASP A 296 27.98 -18.63 21.55
CA ASP A 296 29.28 -19.25 21.30
C ASP A 296 30.31 -18.88 22.40
N GLU A 297 31.51 -19.46 22.31
CA GLU A 297 32.60 -19.24 23.28
C GLU A 297 33.11 -17.78 23.33
N ASN A 298 32.69 -16.92 22.40
CA ASN A 298 33.02 -15.50 22.33
C ASN A 298 31.82 -14.59 22.69
N GLY A 299 30.68 -15.17 23.07
CA GLY A 299 29.44 -14.43 23.37
C GLY A 299 28.65 -13.98 22.15
N LEU A 300 28.93 -14.49 20.95
CA LEU A 300 28.12 -14.21 19.76
C LEU A 300 26.85 -15.10 19.77
N PRO A 301 25.65 -14.53 19.56
CA PRO A 301 24.41 -15.30 19.54
C PRO A 301 24.29 -16.08 18.23
N HIS A 302 24.36 -17.42 18.32
CA HIS A 302 24.06 -18.31 17.19
C HIS A 302 22.58 -18.72 17.24
N PHE A 303 21.88 -18.44 16.15
CA PHE A 303 20.42 -18.51 16.04
C PHE A 303 20.03 -19.37 14.84
N SER A 304 19.15 -20.35 15.05
CA SER A 304 18.53 -21.12 13.97
C SER A 304 17.05 -21.31 14.26
N VAL A 305 16.21 -20.93 13.30
CA VAL A 305 14.74 -20.86 13.45
C VAL A 305 14.02 -21.45 12.26
N SER A 306 12.92 -22.12 12.58
CA SER A 306 11.68 -22.24 11.83
C SER A 306 10.57 -22.73 12.81
N SER A 307 9.26 -22.63 12.51
CA SER A 307 8.18 -23.28 13.30
C SER A 307 7.16 -24.00 12.40
N GLU A 308 6.74 -25.25 12.70
CA GLU A 308 5.79 -26.04 11.86
C GLU A 308 4.35 -25.89 12.27
N SER A 309 3.55 -25.45 11.31
CA SER A 309 2.11 -25.33 11.44
C SER A 309 1.52 -24.97 10.07
N PRO A 310 0.27 -25.35 9.76
CA PRO A 310 -0.53 -24.65 8.75
C PRO A 310 -0.98 -23.24 9.23
N GLY A 311 -0.70 -22.86 10.48
CA GLY A 311 -1.18 -21.63 11.09
C GLY A 311 -2.68 -21.65 11.39
N LEU A 312 -3.21 -20.55 11.91
CA LEU A 312 -4.65 -20.35 12.09
C LEU A 312 -5.36 -20.24 10.73
N ARG A 313 -4.82 -19.44 9.80
CA ARG A 313 -5.41 -19.23 8.47
C ARG A 313 -5.37 -20.47 7.58
N GLY A 314 -4.31 -21.27 7.62
CA GLY A 314 -4.28 -22.52 6.83
C GLY A 314 -5.39 -23.48 7.25
N ARG A 315 -5.66 -23.60 8.56
CA ARG A 315 -6.78 -24.39 9.10
C ARG A 315 -8.15 -23.83 8.75
N GLU A 316 -8.27 -22.51 8.64
CA GLU A 316 -9.50 -21.83 8.23
C GLU A 316 -9.78 -22.00 6.73
N LEU A 317 -8.77 -21.82 5.88
CA LEU A 317 -8.83 -22.11 4.44
C LEU A 317 -9.09 -23.61 4.17
N GLU A 318 -8.52 -24.50 4.99
CA GLU A 318 -8.76 -25.94 4.92
C GLU A 318 -10.22 -26.30 5.26
N LYS A 319 -10.81 -25.67 6.29
CA LYS A 319 -12.27 -25.80 6.56
C LYS A 319 -13.12 -25.31 5.40
N ILE A 320 -12.86 -24.10 4.91
CA ILE A 320 -13.60 -23.51 3.78
C ILE A 320 -13.50 -24.42 2.54
N LYS A 321 -12.30 -24.98 2.27
CA LYS A 321 -12.11 -25.96 1.19
C LYS A 321 -12.89 -27.26 1.42
N LEU A 322 -12.90 -27.80 2.64
CA LEU A 322 -13.67 -28.99 2.99
C LEU A 322 -15.18 -28.76 2.86
N GLU A 323 -15.67 -27.57 3.20
CA GLU A 323 -17.06 -27.15 3.02
C GLU A 323 -17.43 -27.05 1.53
N TYR A 324 -16.60 -26.42 0.69
CA TYR A 324 -16.79 -26.42 -0.76
C TYR A 324 -16.74 -27.84 -1.36
N GLU A 325 -15.78 -28.66 -0.97
CA GLU A 325 -15.71 -30.07 -1.40
C GLU A 325 -16.94 -30.87 -0.95
N HIS A 326 -17.54 -30.56 0.20
CA HIS A 326 -18.76 -31.18 0.68
C HIS A 326 -19.99 -30.73 -0.13
N GLN A 327 -20.12 -29.43 -0.42
CA GLN A 327 -21.15 -28.89 -1.30
C GLN A 327 -21.05 -29.46 -2.72
N GLU A 328 -19.85 -29.58 -3.28
CA GLU A 328 -19.64 -30.17 -4.61
C GLU A 328 -20.03 -31.67 -4.64
N LYS A 329 -19.71 -32.41 -3.57
CA LYS A 329 -20.15 -33.81 -3.39
C LYS A 329 -21.69 -33.91 -3.27
N ILE A 330 -22.34 -32.99 -2.57
CA ILE A 330 -23.81 -32.91 -2.50
C ILE A 330 -24.44 -32.59 -3.86
N LEU A 331 -23.89 -31.63 -4.61
CA LEU A 331 -24.36 -31.28 -5.97
C LEU A 331 -24.22 -32.46 -6.95
N LYS A 332 -23.07 -33.16 -6.90
CA LYS A 332 -22.84 -34.38 -7.69
C LYS A 332 -23.78 -35.51 -7.29
N LEU A 333 -24.06 -35.68 -5.99
CA LEU A 333 -25.00 -36.70 -5.51
C LEU A 333 -26.44 -36.37 -5.92
N SER A 334 -26.88 -35.12 -5.73
CA SER A 334 -28.23 -34.62 -6.09
C SER A 334 -28.51 -34.79 -7.58
N SER A 335 -27.56 -34.41 -8.45
CA SER A 335 -27.67 -34.62 -9.90
C SER A 335 -27.65 -36.10 -10.29
N SER A 336 -26.82 -36.95 -9.65
CA SER A 336 -26.82 -38.40 -9.89
C SER A 336 -28.12 -39.10 -9.45
N LEU A 337 -28.84 -38.55 -8.47
CA LEU A 337 -30.11 -39.04 -7.96
C LEU A 337 -31.33 -38.43 -8.68
N ASN A 338 -31.10 -37.54 -9.65
CA ASN A 338 -32.13 -36.89 -10.47
C ASN A 338 -33.22 -36.15 -9.65
N LEU A 339 -32.85 -35.63 -8.47
CA LEU A 339 -33.76 -34.98 -7.54
C LEU A 339 -34.06 -33.55 -7.99
N GLN A 340 -35.34 -33.21 -8.17
CA GLN A 340 -35.75 -31.82 -8.37
C GLN A 340 -35.56 -31.02 -7.08
N ILE A 341 -34.60 -30.09 -7.09
CA ILE A 341 -34.35 -29.17 -5.98
C ILE A 341 -35.55 -28.20 -5.89
N PRO A 342 -36.21 -28.06 -4.71
CA PRO A 342 -37.28 -27.09 -4.55
C PRO A 342 -36.77 -25.66 -4.74
N GLN A 343 -37.43 -24.88 -5.60
CA GLN A 343 -37.19 -23.44 -5.65
C GLN A 343 -37.81 -22.78 -4.41
N VAL A 344 -36.97 -22.35 -3.49
CA VAL A 344 -37.37 -21.47 -2.38
C VAL A 344 -37.60 -20.08 -2.96
N GLN A 345 -38.83 -19.58 -2.89
CA GLN A 345 -39.10 -18.17 -3.14
C GLN A 345 -38.49 -17.36 -2.00
N LEU A 346 -37.54 -16.48 -2.33
CA LEU A 346 -37.13 -15.40 -1.43
C LEU A 346 -38.30 -14.41 -1.36
N THR A 347 -38.77 -14.14 -0.14
CA THR A 347 -39.81 -13.14 0.10
C THR A 347 -39.17 -11.76 0.25
N ASP A 348 -39.54 -10.82 -0.62
CA ASP A 348 -39.08 -9.44 -0.58
C ASP A 348 -39.70 -8.67 0.60
N GLU A 349 -39.12 -8.82 1.80
CA GLU A 349 -39.38 -7.93 2.94
C GLU A 349 -38.06 -7.40 3.51
N ILE A 350 -37.72 -6.17 3.12
CA ILE A 350 -37.25 -5.03 3.94
C ILE A 350 -37.27 -3.82 2.98
N GLU A 351 -38.41 -3.13 2.90
CA GLU A 351 -38.48 -1.78 2.33
C GLU A 351 -38.22 -0.71 3.42
N ASN A 352 -37.90 0.50 2.97
CA ASN A 352 -37.40 1.58 3.81
C ASN A 352 -38.33 1.99 4.97
N PRO A 353 -37.79 2.25 6.17
CA PRO A 353 -38.45 3.13 7.13
C PRO A 353 -38.27 4.61 6.72
N VAL A 354 -39.18 5.46 7.23
CA VAL A 354 -39.17 6.94 7.15
C VAL A 354 -39.44 7.54 5.75
N LYS A 355 -40.73 7.81 5.51
CA LYS A 355 -41.15 9.19 5.22
C LYS A 355 -41.91 9.73 6.43
N GLU A 356 -41.71 11.00 6.72
CA GLU A 356 -42.53 11.76 7.67
C GLU A 356 -43.68 12.40 6.89
N ASP A 357 -44.93 12.14 7.30
CA ASP A 357 -46.11 12.91 6.90
C ASP A 357 -46.71 13.55 8.17
N ILE A 358 -46.56 14.86 8.34
CA ILE A 358 -47.43 15.71 9.17
C ILE A 358 -47.69 17.01 8.39
N GLU A 359 -48.92 17.50 8.51
CA GLU A 359 -49.61 18.60 7.80
C GLU A 359 -48.88 19.97 7.77
#